data_AF-A0A6A6PQ82-F1
#
_entry.id   AF-A0A6A6PQ82-F1
#
_cell.length_a   1.000
_cell.length_b   1.000
_cell.length_c   1.000
_cell.angle_alpha   90.00
_cell.angle_beta   90.00
_cell.angle_gamma   90.00
#
_symmetry.space_group_name_H-M   'P 1'
#
loop_
_entity.id
_entity.type
_entity.pdbx_description
1 polymer ?
#
loop_
_entity_poly.entity_id
_entity_poly.type
_entity_poly.pdbx_seq_one_letter_code
_entity_poly.pdbx_strand_id
1 'polypeptide(L)'
;MTNHFDPRRSTDDALNFRCDSVRILVGPDKDCFSLPRSVITSSAGFLRHRFSNNQNEIHIFETCPTSAPITFNTYANWLHTRTIPLTARAKSPRTGTGSQPEELQSLELGHLYLLGEGLQDEEFKNSVVDALIANFHDGHLPGPICIETIYNWTMEKNDRHRRVLAQAYAKLGNKSHFKSLRDKVPADFFVDVCMALTEVRDPAESTILVGSNCAFHHHFETERCGDDGRPKKRARVEEGKD
;
A
#
# COMPACT_ATOMS: atom_id res chain seq x y z
N MET A 1 -41.05 -13.68 -20.90
CA MET A 1 -40.43 -14.39 -19.76
C MET A 1 -39.13 -14.98 -20.25
N THR A 2 -38.01 -14.30 -20.04
CA THR A 2 -36.69 -14.74 -20.50
C THR A 2 -36.03 -15.55 -19.40
N ASN A 3 -35.88 -16.86 -19.61
CA ASN A 3 -35.13 -17.73 -18.72
C ASN A 3 -33.66 -17.28 -18.72
N HIS A 4 -33.21 -16.77 -17.58
CA HIS A 4 -31.82 -16.42 -17.33
C HIS A 4 -31.09 -17.69 -16.90
N PHE A 5 -30.65 -18.47 -17.88
CA PHE A 5 -29.84 -19.66 -17.65
C PHE A 5 -28.39 -19.22 -17.45
N ASP A 6 -27.84 -19.36 -16.24
CA ASP A 6 -26.40 -19.17 -16.00
C ASP A 6 -25.70 -20.52 -16.22
N PRO A 7 -24.98 -20.72 -17.34
CA PRO A 7 -24.36 -22.00 -17.68
C PRO A 7 -23.19 -22.38 -16.75
N ARG A 8 -22.82 -21.52 -15.79
CA ARG A 8 -21.75 -21.79 -14.82
C ARG A 8 -22.22 -22.55 -13.59
N ARG A 9 -23.53 -22.77 -13.43
CA ARG A 9 -24.11 -23.51 -12.30
C ARG A 9 -24.79 -24.79 -12.77
N SER A 10 -24.34 -25.92 -12.25
CA SER A 10 -25.06 -27.19 -12.36
C SER A 10 -26.44 -27.06 -11.71
N THR A 11 -27.45 -27.73 -12.27
CA THR A 11 -28.81 -27.80 -11.69
C THR A 11 -28.82 -28.40 -10.28
N ASP A 12 -27.85 -29.27 -9.95
CA ASP A 12 -27.69 -29.82 -8.60
C ASP A 12 -27.18 -28.78 -7.60
N ASP A 13 -26.26 -27.90 -8.02
CA ASP A 13 -25.76 -26.79 -7.18
C ASP A 13 -26.84 -25.73 -6.95
N ALA A 14 -27.75 -25.55 -7.91
CA ALA A 14 -28.86 -24.60 -7.81
C ALA A 14 -29.95 -25.02 -6.82
N LEU A 15 -30.04 -26.32 -6.49
CA LEU A 15 -31.10 -26.90 -5.65
C LEU A 15 -30.62 -27.37 -4.28
N ASN A 16 -29.30 -27.35 -4.02
CA ASN A 16 -28.75 -27.82 -2.76
C ASN A 16 -28.72 -26.71 -1.69
N PHE A 17 -29.84 -26.55 -0.97
CA PHE A 17 -29.96 -25.65 0.18
C PHE A 17 -29.34 -26.20 1.48
N ARG A 18 -28.71 -27.39 1.45
CA ARG A 18 -27.95 -27.88 2.61
C ARG A 18 -26.66 -27.08 2.70
N CYS A 19 -26.69 -26.04 3.52
CA CYS A 19 -25.55 -25.18 3.76
C CYS A 19 -24.54 -25.92 4.65
N ASP A 20 -23.60 -26.60 4.04
CA ASP A 20 -22.40 -27.06 4.73
C ASP A 20 -21.57 -25.82 5.09
N SER A 21 -21.76 -25.33 6.31
CA SER A 21 -21.11 -24.13 6.82
C SER A 21 -19.86 -24.48 7.60
N VAL A 22 -18.82 -23.69 7.43
CA VAL A 22 -17.59 -23.81 8.21
C VAL A 22 -17.50 -22.67 9.21
N ARG A 23 -17.06 -22.98 10.43
CA ARG A 23 -16.65 -22.00 11.43
C ARG A 23 -15.21 -21.53 11.18
N ILE A 24 -15.02 -20.23 11.19
CA ILE A 24 -13.72 -19.57 11.08
C ILE A 24 -13.52 -18.73 12.33
N LEU A 25 -12.45 -19.02 13.07
CA LEU A 25 -12.09 -18.36 14.32
C LEU A 25 -10.96 -17.36 14.06
N VAL A 26 -11.21 -16.09 14.34
CA VAL A 26 -10.34 -14.96 13.99
C VAL A 26 -9.87 -14.25 15.27
N GLY A 27 -8.61 -13.86 15.30
CA GLY A 27 -8.02 -13.12 16.41
C GLY A 27 -7.84 -13.94 17.70
N PRO A 28 -7.25 -13.31 18.74
CA PRO A 28 -6.98 -13.96 20.03
C PRO A 28 -8.26 -14.35 20.77
N ASP A 29 -9.31 -13.55 20.62
CA ASP A 29 -10.62 -13.77 21.25
C ASP A 29 -11.47 -14.82 20.52
N LYS A 30 -10.97 -15.34 19.39
CA LYS A 30 -11.61 -16.38 18.57
C LYS A 30 -13.01 -15.98 18.11
N ASP A 31 -13.15 -14.76 17.58
CA ASP A 31 -14.39 -14.32 16.97
C ASP A 31 -14.80 -15.27 15.85
N CYS A 32 -16.03 -15.77 15.93
CA CYS A 32 -16.50 -16.86 15.10
C CYS A 32 -17.34 -16.36 13.93
N PHE A 33 -16.86 -16.65 12.72
CA PHE A 33 -17.56 -16.41 11.46
C PHE A 33 -18.07 -17.74 10.92
N SER A 34 -19.33 -17.79 10.46
CA SER A 34 -19.89 -18.97 9.80
C SER A 34 -20.07 -18.66 8.32
N LEU A 35 -19.32 -19.34 7.46
CA LEU A 35 -19.35 -19.13 6.00
C LEU A 35 -19.70 -20.43 5.27
N PRO A 36 -20.50 -20.38 4.19
CA PRO A 36 -20.76 -21.55 3.37
C PRO A 36 -19.47 -22.10 2.75
N ARG A 37 -19.25 -23.42 2.81
CA ARG A 37 -18.08 -24.08 2.23
C ARG A 37 -17.95 -23.81 0.73
N SER A 38 -19.08 -23.69 0.03
CA SER A 38 -19.12 -23.35 -1.40
C SER A 38 -18.54 -21.96 -1.70
N VAL A 39 -18.77 -20.99 -0.82
CA VAL A 39 -18.24 -19.62 -0.96
C VAL A 39 -16.73 -19.63 -0.77
N ILE A 40 -16.24 -20.30 0.29
CA ILE A 40 -14.82 -20.30 0.62
C ILE A 40 -13.98 -21.03 -0.45
N THR A 41 -14.46 -22.20 -0.90
CA THR A 41 -13.75 -23.04 -1.89
C THR A 41 -13.69 -22.41 -3.29
N SER A 42 -14.54 -21.41 -3.56
CA SER A 42 -14.57 -20.69 -4.83
C SER A 42 -13.55 -19.55 -4.96
N SER A 43 -13.02 -19.04 -3.85
CA SER A 43 -12.16 -17.84 -3.83
C SER A 43 -10.71 -18.11 -3.45
N ALA A 44 -10.47 -18.91 -2.40
CA ALA A 44 -9.16 -18.96 -1.76
C ALA A 44 -8.47 -20.32 -1.91
N GLY A 45 -7.29 -20.34 -2.52
CA GLY A 45 -6.49 -21.55 -2.71
C GLY A 45 -6.09 -22.22 -1.40
N PHE A 46 -5.60 -21.43 -0.42
CA PHE A 46 -5.23 -21.93 0.91
C PHE A 46 -6.43 -22.49 1.67
N LEU A 47 -7.53 -21.75 1.70
CA LEU A 47 -8.73 -22.19 2.42
C LEU A 47 -9.32 -23.43 1.77
N ARG A 48 -9.35 -23.50 0.43
CA ARG A 48 -9.74 -24.70 -0.29
C ARG A 48 -8.92 -25.92 0.14
N HIS A 49 -7.59 -25.78 0.22
CA HIS A 49 -6.73 -26.88 0.67
C HIS A 49 -7.01 -27.30 2.13
N ARG A 50 -7.18 -26.35 3.06
CA ARG A 50 -7.53 -26.67 4.45
C ARG A 50 -8.92 -27.32 4.56
N PHE A 51 -9.87 -26.96 3.70
CA PHE A 51 -11.22 -27.53 3.68
C PHE A 51 -11.35 -28.88 2.98
N SER A 52 -10.42 -29.22 2.08
CA SER A 52 -10.38 -30.56 1.47
C SER A 52 -10.22 -31.68 2.51
N ASN A 53 -9.70 -31.38 3.71
CA ASN A 53 -9.46 -32.36 4.78
C ASN A 53 -10.66 -32.57 5.71
N ASN A 54 -11.89 -32.21 5.32
CA ASN A 54 -13.11 -32.30 6.16
C ASN A 54 -13.03 -31.56 7.50
N GLN A 55 -12.19 -30.53 7.60
CA GLN A 55 -12.17 -29.66 8.77
C GLN A 55 -13.40 -28.74 8.74
N ASN A 56 -14.16 -28.74 9.83
CA ASN A 56 -15.34 -27.88 10.02
C ASN A 56 -14.99 -26.59 10.79
N GLU A 57 -13.72 -26.41 11.15
CA GLU A 57 -13.21 -25.28 11.89
C GLU A 57 -11.81 -24.89 11.41
N ILE A 58 -11.56 -23.59 11.19
CA ILE A 58 -10.25 -23.04 10.85
C ILE A 58 -9.91 -21.88 11.79
N HIS A 59 -8.65 -21.83 12.23
CA HIS A 59 -8.10 -20.72 13.00
C HIS A 59 -7.23 -19.83 12.09
N ILE A 60 -7.55 -18.54 12.01
CA ILE A 60 -6.83 -17.57 11.15
C ILE A 60 -5.79 -16.75 11.92
N PHE A 61 -5.88 -16.68 13.25
CA PHE A 61 -4.91 -15.94 14.06
C PHE A 61 -3.47 -16.46 13.94
N GLU A 62 -3.27 -17.73 13.57
CA GLU A 62 -1.96 -18.32 13.33
C GLU A 62 -1.33 -17.88 12.00
N THR A 63 -2.15 -17.39 11.06
CA THR A 63 -1.75 -17.18 9.66
C THR A 63 -1.49 -15.72 9.32
N CYS A 64 -2.04 -14.78 10.10
CA CYS A 64 -1.92 -13.36 9.80
C CYS A 64 -1.78 -12.50 11.08
N PRO A 65 -0.71 -11.69 11.21
CA PRO A 65 -0.46 -10.83 12.36
C PRO A 65 -1.45 -9.66 12.46
N THR A 66 -2.20 -9.36 11.39
CA THR A 66 -3.22 -8.30 11.33
C THR A 66 -4.65 -8.84 11.30
N SER A 67 -4.86 -10.07 11.80
CA SER A 67 -6.13 -10.81 11.84
C SER A 67 -7.15 -10.23 12.84
N ALA A 68 -7.37 -8.92 12.79
CA ALA A 68 -8.47 -8.29 13.50
C ALA A 68 -9.81 -8.79 12.92
N PRO A 69 -10.83 -9.07 13.76
CA PRO A 69 -12.15 -9.52 13.32
C PRO A 69 -12.78 -8.61 12.28
N ILE A 70 -12.55 -7.29 12.40
CA ILE A 70 -13.06 -6.30 11.45
C ILE A 70 -12.48 -6.47 10.04
N THR A 71 -11.16 -6.72 9.93
CA THR A 71 -10.48 -6.97 8.65
C THR A 71 -11.02 -8.25 8.00
N PHE A 72 -11.22 -9.30 8.81
CA PHE A 72 -11.78 -10.55 8.31
C PHE A 72 -13.24 -10.40 7.88
N ASN A 73 -14.04 -9.59 8.58
CA ASN A 73 -15.41 -9.31 8.18
C ASN A 73 -15.47 -8.65 6.79
N THR A 74 -14.54 -7.74 6.48
CA THR A 74 -14.44 -7.16 5.13
C THR A 74 -14.06 -8.22 4.09
N TYR A 75 -13.15 -9.15 4.42
CA TYR A 75 -12.85 -10.29 3.54
C TYR A 75 -14.06 -11.22 3.34
N ALA A 76 -14.81 -11.52 4.40
CA ALA A 76 -16.04 -12.30 4.31
C ALA A 76 -17.06 -11.62 3.38
N ASN A 77 -17.21 -10.30 3.47
CA ASN A 77 -18.04 -9.54 2.53
C ASN A 77 -17.52 -9.65 1.08
N TRP A 78 -16.20 -9.58 0.87
CA TRP A 78 -15.62 -9.79 -0.45
C TRP A 78 -15.90 -11.19 -1.00
N LEU A 79 -15.81 -12.23 -0.18
CA LEU A 79 -16.14 -13.60 -0.60
C LEU A 79 -17.57 -13.72 -1.15
N HIS A 80 -18.51 -12.99 -0.56
CA HIS A 80 -19.92 -12.99 -0.97
C HIS A 80 -20.21 -12.08 -2.17
N THR A 81 -19.60 -10.89 -2.20
CA THR A 81 -20.02 -9.81 -3.11
C THR A 81 -19.03 -9.54 -4.23
N ARG A 82 -17.79 -10.02 -4.09
CA ARG A 82 -16.63 -9.63 -4.91
C ARG A 82 -16.39 -8.12 -4.93
N THR A 83 -16.79 -7.44 -3.86
CA THR A 83 -16.55 -6.01 -3.65
C THR A 83 -15.90 -5.79 -2.30
N ILE A 84 -15.01 -4.80 -2.21
CA ILE A 84 -14.35 -4.41 -0.96
C ILE A 84 -15.11 -3.20 -0.42
N PRO A 85 -15.97 -3.37 0.61
CA PRO A 85 -16.62 -2.24 1.25
C PRO A 85 -15.58 -1.48 2.07
N LEU A 86 -15.12 -0.34 1.58
CA LEU A 86 -14.29 0.57 2.35
C LEU A 86 -15.18 1.47 3.21
N THR A 87 -14.74 1.75 4.43
CA THR A 87 -15.48 2.67 5.30
C THR A 87 -15.67 4.01 4.58
N ALA A 88 -16.93 4.40 4.40
CA ALA A 88 -17.26 5.60 3.64
C ALA A 88 -16.57 6.83 4.23
N ARG A 89 -16.04 7.69 3.35
CA ARG A 89 -15.45 8.98 3.68
C ARG A 89 -16.47 9.79 4.48
N ALA A 90 -16.42 9.71 5.81
CA ALA A 90 -17.14 10.63 6.64
C ALA A 90 -16.61 12.01 6.24
N LYS A 91 -17.47 12.85 5.66
CA LYS A 91 -17.21 14.27 5.45
C LYS A 91 -17.15 14.93 6.84
N SER A 92 -16.17 14.57 7.65
CA SER A 92 -15.96 15.21 8.93
C SER A 92 -15.50 16.63 8.64
N PRO A 93 -16.12 17.66 9.23
CA PRO A 93 -15.55 18.99 9.22
C PRO A 93 -14.11 18.87 9.72
N ARG A 94 -13.16 19.55 9.08
CA ARG A 94 -11.75 19.61 9.49
C ARG A 94 -11.63 20.09 10.95
N THR A 95 -11.77 19.19 11.90
CA THR A 95 -11.49 19.41 13.33
C THR A 95 -10.26 18.59 13.65
N GLY A 96 -9.15 19.29 13.87
CA GLY A 96 -7.79 18.81 13.66
C GLY A 96 -7.20 17.95 14.77
N THR A 97 -7.84 16.84 15.14
CA THR A 97 -7.29 15.91 16.15
C THR A 97 -7.59 14.43 15.88
N GLY A 98 -8.13 14.07 14.71
CA GLY A 98 -8.30 12.67 14.28
C GLY A 98 -7.43 12.36 13.08
N SER A 99 -6.92 11.12 12.99
CA SER A 99 -6.33 10.58 11.76
C SER A 99 -7.25 10.88 10.58
N GLN A 100 -6.69 11.40 9.48
CA GLN A 100 -7.50 11.77 8.33
C GLN A 100 -8.22 10.51 7.81
N PRO A 101 -9.52 10.59 7.42
CA PRO A 101 -10.28 9.42 6.95
C PRO A 101 -9.54 8.62 5.86
N GLU A 102 -8.76 9.31 5.04
CA GLU A 102 -7.98 8.72 3.96
C GLU A 102 -6.78 7.88 4.47
N GLU A 103 -6.17 8.28 5.58
CA GLU A 103 -5.08 7.51 6.21
C GLU A 103 -5.59 6.20 6.82
N LEU A 104 -6.78 6.25 7.44
CA LEU A 104 -7.45 5.06 7.96
C LEU A 104 -7.84 4.10 6.84
N GLN A 105 -8.32 4.63 5.71
CA GLN A 105 -8.67 3.83 4.54
C GLN A 105 -7.45 3.15 3.91
N SER A 106 -6.34 3.86 3.75
CA SER A 106 -5.09 3.25 3.28
C SER A 106 -4.60 2.16 4.23
N LEU A 107 -4.67 2.40 5.54
CA LEU A 107 -4.30 1.39 6.54
C LEU A 107 -5.21 0.16 6.50
N GLU A 108 -6.52 0.35 6.36
CA GLU A 108 -7.49 -0.73 6.16
C GLU A 108 -7.12 -1.58 4.95
N LEU A 109 -6.82 -0.94 3.81
CA LEU A 109 -6.36 -1.63 2.60
C LEU A 109 -5.04 -2.38 2.82
N GLY A 110 -4.08 -1.81 3.55
CA GLY A 110 -2.84 -2.50 3.92
C GLY A 110 -3.09 -3.77 4.74
N HIS A 111 -3.99 -3.71 5.72
CA HIS A 111 -4.38 -4.89 6.49
C HIS A 111 -5.10 -5.94 5.66
N LEU A 112 -5.98 -5.53 4.74
CA LEU A 112 -6.66 -6.45 3.83
C LEU A 112 -5.67 -7.15 2.89
N TYR A 113 -4.66 -6.43 2.40
CA TYR A 113 -3.62 -7.05 1.58
C TYR A 113 -2.87 -8.14 2.34
N LEU A 114 -2.43 -7.84 3.56
CA LEU A 114 -1.72 -8.81 4.42
C LEU A 114 -2.60 -10.01 4.80
N LEU A 115 -3.90 -9.79 4.99
CA LEU A 115 -4.85 -10.88 5.17
C LEU A 115 -4.92 -11.75 3.91
N GLY A 116 -5.00 -11.15 2.73
CA GLY A 116 -4.96 -11.86 1.45
C GLY A 116 -3.66 -12.63 1.23
N GLU A 117 -2.52 -12.10 1.68
CA GLU A 117 -1.23 -12.80 1.64
C GLU A 117 -1.24 -14.04 2.53
N GLY A 118 -1.69 -13.91 3.79
CA GLY A 118 -1.83 -15.03 4.71
C GLY A 118 -2.83 -16.09 4.20
N LEU A 119 -3.91 -15.67 3.56
CA LEU A 119 -4.92 -16.56 2.97
C LEU A 119 -4.56 -17.05 1.57
N GLN A 120 -3.41 -16.65 1.02
CA GLN A 120 -2.97 -16.96 -0.36
C GLN A 120 -4.09 -16.75 -1.40
N ASP A 121 -4.82 -15.66 -1.25
CA ASP A 121 -5.95 -15.30 -2.12
C ASP A 121 -5.51 -14.20 -3.10
N GLU A 122 -5.03 -14.63 -4.26
CA GLU A 122 -4.49 -13.71 -5.28
C GLU A 122 -5.56 -12.78 -5.86
N GLU A 123 -6.80 -13.26 -6.02
CA GLU A 123 -7.89 -12.45 -6.57
C GLU A 123 -8.27 -11.33 -5.59
N PHE A 124 -8.34 -11.66 -4.29
CA PHE A 124 -8.54 -10.67 -3.25
C PHE A 124 -7.40 -9.67 -3.18
N LYS A 125 -6.14 -10.13 -3.19
CA LYS A 125 -4.96 -9.25 -3.18
C LYS A 125 -4.96 -8.27 -4.36
N ASN A 126 -5.26 -8.75 -5.57
CA ASN A 126 -5.36 -7.89 -6.74
C ASN A 126 -6.47 -6.85 -6.58
N SER A 127 -7.64 -7.25 -6.07
CA SER A 127 -8.76 -6.33 -5.80
C SER A 127 -8.38 -5.24 -4.79
N VAL A 128 -7.60 -5.58 -3.76
CA VAL A 128 -7.09 -4.61 -2.77
C VAL A 128 -6.10 -3.63 -3.41
N VAL A 129 -5.21 -4.13 -4.28
CA VAL A 129 -4.26 -3.29 -5.04
C VAL A 129 -5.01 -2.32 -5.96
N ASP A 130 -6.04 -2.78 -6.66
CA ASP A 130 -6.86 -1.93 -7.53
C ASP A 130 -7.56 -0.81 -6.74
N ALA A 131 -8.11 -1.14 -5.56
CA ALA A 131 -8.70 -0.17 -4.66
C ALA A 131 -7.67 0.85 -4.15
N LEU A 132 -6.43 0.41 -3.89
CA LEU A 132 -5.35 1.29 -3.47
C LEU A 132 -4.91 2.24 -4.59
N ILE A 133 -4.78 1.74 -5.82
CA ILE A 133 -4.46 2.56 -7.00
C ILE A 133 -5.54 3.60 -7.26
N ALA A 134 -6.82 3.25 -7.08
CA ALA A 134 -7.93 4.20 -7.17
C ALA A 134 -7.77 5.36 -6.16
N ASN A 135 -7.38 5.07 -4.92
CA ASN A 135 -7.10 6.11 -3.92
C ASN A 135 -5.95 7.05 -4.34
N PHE A 136 -4.94 6.52 -5.05
CA PHE A 136 -3.82 7.33 -5.54
C PHE A 136 -4.26 8.29 -6.64
N HIS A 137 -5.15 7.85 -7.53
CA HIS A 137 -5.73 8.71 -8.56
C HIS A 137 -6.53 9.87 -7.97
N ASP A 138 -7.11 9.69 -6.78
CA ASP A 138 -7.76 10.76 -6.02
C ASP A 138 -6.76 11.67 -5.26
N GLY A 139 -5.45 11.44 -5.42
CA GLY A 139 -4.38 12.24 -4.82
C GLY A 139 -4.00 11.84 -3.39
N HIS A 140 -4.48 10.69 -2.90
CA HIS A 140 -4.23 10.25 -1.53
C HIS A 140 -3.10 9.22 -1.51
N LEU A 141 -1.91 9.64 -1.09
CA LEU A 141 -0.81 8.72 -0.84
C LEU A 141 -0.91 8.11 0.57
N PRO A 142 -0.62 6.81 0.74
CA PRO A 142 -0.68 6.15 2.04
C PRO A 142 0.25 6.79 3.05
N GLY A 143 -0.23 6.97 4.28
CA GLY A 143 0.55 7.50 5.39
C GLY A 143 1.65 6.55 5.87
N PRO A 144 2.53 7.01 6.78
CA PRO A 144 3.67 6.23 7.26
C PRO A 144 3.28 4.91 7.92
N ILE A 145 2.17 4.88 8.66
CA ILE A 145 1.70 3.67 9.36
C ILE A 145 1.36 2.58 8.33
N CYS A 146 0.63 2.92 7.27
CA CYS A 146 0.30 1.96 6.21
C CYS A 146 1.56 1.41 5.53
N ILE A 147 2.52 2.28 5.22
CA ILE A 147 3.79 1.89 4.59
C ILE A 147 4.57 0.95 5.51
N GLU A 148 4.73 1.33 6.77
CA GLU A 148 5.41 0.53 7.79
C GLU A 148 4.76 -0.86 7.93
N THR A 149 3.44 -0.91 8.04
CA THR A 149 2.69 -2.16 8.11
C THR A 149 2.99 -3.07 6.93
N ILE A 150 2.95 -2.57 5.69
CA ILE A 150 3.20 -3.40 4.51
C ILE A 150 4.67 -3.84 4.46
N TYR A 151 5.62 -2.93 4.68
CA TYR A 151 7.04 -3.25 4.57
C TYR A 151 7.55 -4.18 5.68
N ASN A 152 6.92 -4.19 6.85
CA ASN A 152 7.32 -5.06 7.95
C ASN A 152 6.70 -6.45 7.87
N TRP A 153 5.55 -6.60 7.19
CA TRP A 153 4.76 -7.83 7.27
C TRP A 153 4.60 -8.59 5.95
N THR A 154 4.92 -8.02 4.79
CA THR A 154 5.04 -8.84 3.57
C THR A 154 6.35 -9.61 3.58
N MET A 155 6.32 -10.88 3.16
CA MET A 155 7.49 -11.76 3.25
C MET A 155 8.55 -11.48 2.17
N GLU A 156 8.12 -11.08 0.98
CA GLU A 156 9.00 -10.89 -0.18
C GLU A 156 9.42 -9.42 -0.35
N LYS A 157 10.72 -9.20 -0.58
CA LYS A 157 11.25 -7.85 -0.86
C LYS A 157 10.76 -7.28 -2.20
N ASN A 158 10.47 -8.15 -3.17
CA ASN A 158 9.96 -7.77 -4.49
C ASN A 158 8.43 -7.85 -4.58
N ASP A 159 7.74 -7.81 -3.44
CA ASP A 159 6.29 -7.89 -3.38
C ASP A 159 5.61 -6.80 -4.24
N ARG A 160 4.52 -7.18 -4.90
CA ARG A 160 3.80 -6.31 -5.84
C ARG A 160 3.22 -5.08 -5.15
N HIS A 161 2.79 -5.19 -3.91
CA HIS A 161 2.20 -4.09 -3.16
C HIS A 161 3.26 -3.08 -2.70
N ARG A 162 4.45 -3.55 -2.27
CA ARG A 162 5.60 -2.67 -2.04
C ARG A 162 5.95 -1.86 -3.29
N ARG A 163 5.99 -2.53 -4.45
CA ARG A 163 6.26 -1.87 -5.74
C ARG A 163 5.21 -0.82 -6.09
N VAL A 164 3.94 -1.11 -5.89
CA VAL A 164 2.84 -0.16 -6.14
C VAL A 164 2.95 1.08 -5.24
N LEU A 165 3.25 0.91 -3.95
CA LEU A 165 3.51 2.04 -3.04
C LEU A 165 4.69 2.89 -3.50
N ALA A 166 5.82 2.25 -3.82
CA ALA A 166 7.03 2.92 -4.26
C ALA A 166 6.81 3.71 -5.55
N GLN A 167 6.13 3.11 -6.54
CA GLN A 167 5.79 3.77 -7.81
C GLN A 167 4.83 4.94 -7.62
N ALA A 168 3.84 4.82 -6.73
CA ALA A 168 2.94 5.92 -6.42
C ALA A 168 3.69 7.12 -5.83
N TYR A 169 4.59 6.88 -4.89
CA TYR A 169 5.44 7.93 -4.31
C TYR A 169 6.46 8.51 -5.30
N ALA A 170 7.01 7.70 -6.20
CA ALA A 170 7.88 8.20 -7.27
C ALA A 170 7.15 9.14 -8.23
N LYS A 171 5.87 8.85 -8.55
CA LYS A 171 5.08 9.63 -9.51
C LYS A 171 4.34 10.83 -8.90
N LEU A 172 3.81 10.68 -7.69
CA LEU A 172 2.89 11.64 -7.05
C LEU A 172 3.50 12.29 -5.80
N GLY A 173 4.59 11.73 -5.27
CA GLY A 173 5.25 12.23 -4.08
C GLY A 173 5.81 13.63 -4.27
N ASN A 174 5.85 14.41 -3.19
CA ASN A 174 6.45 15.73 -3.18
C ASN A 174 7.28 15.91 -1.91
N LYS A 175 8.01 17.03 -1.82
CA LYS A 175 8.91 17.31 -0.68
C LYS A 175 8.20 17.23 0.69
N SER A 176 6.93 17.62 0.77
CA SER A 176 6.15 17.53 2.01
C SER A 176 5.86 16.09 2.40
N HIS A 177 5.47 15.26 1.42
CA HIS A 177 5.27 13.82 1.64
C HIS A 177 6.56 13.18 2.17
N PHE A 178 7.69 13.35 1.49
CA PHE A 178 8.96 12.75 1.92
C PHE A 178 9.45 13.26 3.29
N LYS A 179 9.26 14.55 3.60
CA LYS A 179 9.55 15.08 4.94
C LYS A 179 8.73 14.40 6.02
N SER A 180 7.47 14.09 5.74
CA SER A 180 6.58 13.43 6.72
C SER A 180 6.95 11.98 6.99
N LEU A 181 7.67 11.32 6.07
CA LEU A 181 8.07 9.91 6.14
C LEU A 181 9.47 9.66 6.69
N ARG A 182 10.38 10.64 6.61
CA ARG A 182 11.85 10.50 6.78
C ARG A 182 12.31 9.51 7.86
N ASP A 183 11.68 9.54 9.03
CA ASP A 183 12.08 8.75 10.21
C ASP A 183 10.96 7.81 10.70
N LYS A 184 9.93 7.57 9.87
CA LYS A 184 8.71 6.85 10.25
C LYS A 184 8.45 5.60 9.41
N VAL A 185 9.25 5.36 8.37
CA VAL A 185 9.06 4.21 7.47
C VAL A 185 10.37 3.45 7.30
N PRO A 186 10.32 2.14 6.99
CA PRO A 186 11.52 1.34 6.77
C PRO A 186 12.41 1.91 5.67
N ALA A 187 13.74 1.80 5.83
CA ALA A 187 14.70 2.29 4.84
C ALA A 187 14.53 1.64 3.46
N ASP A 188 14.15 0.35 3.42
CA ASP A 188 13.86 -0.40 2.20
C ASP A 188 12.78 0.30 1.34
N PHE A 189 11.81 1.00 1.95
CA PHE A 189 10.84 1.80 1.20
C PHE A 189 11.49 2.92 0.39
N PHE A 190 12.44 3.65 0.98
CA PHE A 190 13.14 4.71 0.25
C PHE A 190 14.03 4.15 -0.85
N VAL A 191 14.63 2.97 -0.66
CA VAL A 191 15.37 2.27 -1.71
C VAL A 191 14.46 1.96 -2.89
N ASP A 192 13.28 1.38 -2.64
CA ASP A 192 12.31 1.06 -3.68
C ASP A 192 11.79 2.31 -4.40
N VAL A 193 11.52 3.40 -3.68
CA VAL A 193 11.14 4.68 -4.29
C VAL A 193 12.26 5.21 -5.17
N CYS A 194 13.52 5.13 -4.75
CA CYS A 194 14.65 5.56 -5.58
C CYS A 194 14.76 4.73 -6.86
N MET A 195 14.58 3.42 -6.78
CA MET A 195 14.53 2.55 -7.97
C MET A 195 13.37 2.96 -8.88
N ALA A 196 12.17 3.14 -8.34
CA ALA A 196 11.01 3.58 -9.11
C ALA A 196 11.20 4.98 -9.74
N LEU A 197 11.89 5.90 -9.07
CA LEU A 197 12.24 7.21 -9.63
C LEU A 197 13.14 7.08 -10.87
N THR A 198 14.03 6.08 -10.92
CA THR A 198 14.86 5.85 -12.13
C THR A 198 14.04 5.37 -13.33
N GLU A 199 12.89 4.73 -13.10
CA GLU A 199 11.97 4.29 -14.15
C GLU A 199 11.12 5.45 -14.71
N VAL A 200 10.85 6.48 -13.90
CA VAL A 200 10.00 7.62 -14.26
C VAL A 200 10.81 8.80 -14.80
N ARG A 201 12.08 8.92 -14.38
CA ARG A 201 12.95 10.02 -14.78
C ARG A 201 13.18 10.00 -16.30
N ASP A 202 12.97 11.15 -16.94
CA ASP A 202 13.39 11.33 -18.33
C ASP A 202 14.93 11.33 -18.40
N PRO A 203 15.56 10.39 -19.13
CA PRO A 203 17.00 10.38 -19.32
C PRO A 203 17.54 11.68 -19.92
N ALA A 204 16.73 12.39 -20.72
CA ALA A 204 17.09 13.67 -21.34
C ALA A 204 17.17 14.82 -20.31
N GLU A 205 16.51 14.72 -19.16
CA GLU A 205 16.61 15.67 -18.04
C GLU A 205 17.78 15.35 -17.09
N SER A 206 18.74 14.49 -17.50
CA SER A 206 19.96 14.21 -16.74
C SER A 206 20.99 15.34 -16.80
N THR A 207 20.55 16.56 -16.50
CA THR A 207 21.40 17.74 -16.47
C THR A 207 22.06 17.88 -15.10
N ILE A 208 23.09 17.08 -14.83
CA ILE A 208 23.82 17.15 -13.55
C ILE A 208 24.54 18.51 -13.38
N LEU A 209 24.76 19.26 -14.46
CA LEU A 209 25.69 20.40 -14.47
C LEU A 209 25.27 21.56 -15.41
N VAL A 210 24.03 22.02 -15.37
CA VAL A 210 23.67 23.32 -16.00
C VAL A 210 23.24 24.29 -14.91
N GLY A 211 24.25 24.87 -14.27
CA GLY A 211 24.13 25.87 -13.22
C GLY A 211 25.52 26.13 -12.63
N SER A 212 25.80 27.38 -12.24
CA SER A 212 27.08 27.73 -11.62
C SER A 212 27.31 26.84 -10.38
N ASN A 213 28.44 26.12 -10.34
CA ASN A 213 28.89 25.24 -9.23
C ASN A 213 28.81 25.88 -7.83
N CYS A 214 28.64 27.20 -7.77
CA CYS A 214 28.36 28.02 -6.59
C CYS A 214 27.26 27.48 -5.67
N ALA A 215 26.19 26.88 -6.21
CA ALA A 215 25.07 26.37 -5.39
C ALA A 215 25.47 25.27 -4.39
N PHE A 216 26.63 24.62 -4.61
CA PHE A 216 27.16 23.55 -3.76
C PHE A 216 28.51 23.94 -3.11
N HIS A 217 29.00 25.16 -3.33
CA HIS A 217 30.26 25.64 -2.76
C HIS A 217 30.04 26.40 -1.45
N HIS A 218 30.92 26.18 -0.48
CA HIS A 218 30.98 27.00 0.72
C HIS A 218 31.85 28.23 0.42
N HIS A 219 31.26 29.42 0.49
CA HIS A 219 31.98 30.69 0.36
C HIS A 219 32.16 31.33 1.73
N PHE A 220 33.36 31.84 1.99
CA PHE A 220 33.56 32.83 3.04
C PHE A 220 32.94 34.17 2.58
N GLU A 221 32.52 35.04 3.50
CA GLU A 221 31.73 36.27 3.21
C GLU A 221 32.30 37.18 2.10
N THR A 222 33.59 37.05 1.78
CA THR A 222 34.30 37.88 0.81
C THR A 222 34.56 37.20 -0.54
N GLU A 223 34.19 35.93 -0.71
CA GLU A 223 34.47 35.15 -1.93
C GLU A 223 33.24 35.04 -2.83
N ARG A 224 33.48 35.07 -4.15
CA ARG A 224 32.49 34.73 -5.18
C ARG A 224 33.07 33.63 -6.06
N CYS A 225 32.21 32.74 -6.56
CA CYS A 225 32.61 31.83 -7.64
C CYS A 225 33.02 32.63 -8.88
N GLY A 226 34.17 32.28 -9.47
CA GLY A 226 34.48 32.67 -10.84
C GLY A 226 33.59 31.93 -11.84
N ASP A 227 33.60 32.39 -13.10
CA ASP A 227 32.86 31.76 -14.21
C ASP A 227 33.30 30.30 -14.49
N ASP A 228 34.47 29.90 -13.98
CA ASP A 228 35.01 28.54 -13.99
C ASP A 228 34.61 27.70 -12.76
N GLY A 229 33.79 28.26 -11.88
CA GLY A 229 33.33 27.66 -10.63
C GLY A 229 34.37 27.68 -9.49
N ARG A 230 35.58 28.23 -9.67
CA ARG A 230 36.59 28.24 -8.59
C ARG A 230 36.39 29.47 -7.68
N PRO A 231 36.65 29.36 -6.36
CA PRO A 231 36.60 30.53 -5.47
C PRO A 231 37.69 31.53 -5.87
N LYS A 232 37.28 32.74 -6.28
CA LYS A 232 38.21 33.84 -6.54
C LYS A 232 38.32 34.69 -5.28
N LYS A 233 39.49 34.67 -4.64
CA LYS A 233 39.84 35.69 -3.65
C LYS A 233 39.83 37.04 -4.35
N ARG A 234 39.13 38.04 -3.79
CA ARG A 234 39.27 39.43 -4.24
C ARG A 234 40.75 39.78 -4.15
N ALA A 235 41.33 40.20 -5.28
CA ALA A 235 42.65 40.82 -5.27
C ALA A 235 42.60 41.95 -4.23
N ARG A 236 43.54 41.92 -3.29
CA ARG A 236 43.75 42.97 -2.30
C ARG A 236 43.83 44.27 -3.08
N VAL A 237 42.90 45.18 -2.85
CA VAL A 237 43.03 46.56 -3.33
C VAL A 237 44.33 47.05 -2.69
N GLU A 238 45.37 47.24 -3.50
CA GLU A 238 46.54 47.98 -3.06
C GLU A 238 46.02 49.37 -2.69
N GLU A 239 46.02 49.67 -1.40
CA GLU A 239 45.82 51.02 -0.89
C GLU A 239 46.91 51.89 -1.52
N GLY A 240 46.49 52.67 -2.51
CA GLY A 240 47.32 53.67 -3.14
C GLY A 240 47.70 54.74 -2.11
N LYS A 241 49.02 54.97 -2.03
CA LYS A 241 49.70 56.25 -1.88
C LYS A 241 48.95 57.37 -1.16
N ASP A 242 49.54 57.83 -0.06
CA ASP A 242 50.07 59.20 0.03
C ASP A 242 51.47 59.17 0.68
#